data_AF-A0AA97IGR0-F1
#
_entry.id   AF-A0AA97IGR0-F1
#
_cell.length_a   1.000
_cell.length_b   1.000
_cell.length_c   1.000
_cell.angle_alpha   90.00
_cell.angle_beta   90.00
_cell.angle_gamma   90.00
#
_symmetry.space_group_name_H-M   'P 1'
#
loop_
_entity.id
_entity.type
_entity.pdbx_description
1 polymer ?
#
loop_
_entity_poly.entity_id
_entity_poly.type
_entity_poly.pdbx_seq_one_letter_code
_entity_poly.pdbx_strand_id
1 'polypeptide(L)'
;MRHITSPLAGCLLAASVLAGRHYFPDYFQAIIRFESALLFLSGLIAGIRLPDIDLALPGLSHRSGMTHSCLLAILPLMFDLPFVAGGLAMGIALHLSSDIQPKTWTGGALIKFPILGSIGMLSPLWILFNIVGCFVVLFHTMAQEHEAGRWAILVVMLLGGGWYFLSEEKKRLLPLITLAFCMLLVHQYNKGQLNVEIVIRYFS
;
A
#
# COMPACT_ATOMS: atom_id res chain seq x y z
N MET A 1 -8.90 11.63 -14.73
CA MET A 1 -8.68 10.30 -15.38
C MET A 1 -7.67 9.44 -14.62
N ARG A 2 -6.49 9.95 -14.23
CA ARG A 2 -5.44 9.15 -13.56
C ARG A 2 -5.89 8.44 -12.26
N HIS A 3 -6.75 9.07 -11.46
CA HIS A 3 -7.24 8.51 -10.18
C HIS A 3 -8.05 7.22 -10.32
N ILE A 4 -8.60 6.93 -11.52
CA ILE A 4 -9.37 5.71 -11.79
C ILE A 4 -8.51 4.67 -12.51
N THR A 5 -7.61 5.11 -13.39
CA THR A 5 -6.84 4.20 -14.26
C THR A 5 -5.85 3.33 -13.48
N SER A 6 -5.23 3.86 -12.42
CA SER A 6 -4.26 3.09 -11.62
C SER A 6 -4.93 1.99 -10.78
N PRO A 7 -6.00 2.25 -10.00
CA PRO A 7 -6.77 1.18 -9.35
C PRO A 7 -7.25 0.11 -10.34
N LEU A 8 -7.76 0.52 -11.50
CA LEU A 8 -8.21 -0.41 -12.53
C LEU A 8 -7.06 -1.27 -13.09
N ALA A 9 -5.90 -0.66 -13.38
CA ALA A 9 -4.73 -1.38 -13.87
C ALA A 9 -4.23 -2.42 -12.84
N GLY A 10 -4.23 -2.08 -11.55
CA GLY A 10 -3.93 -3.03 -10.47
C GLY A 10 -4.92 -4.19 -10.45
N CYS A 11 -6.23 -3.92 -10.54
CA CYS A 11 -7.25 -4.97 -10.60
C CYS A 11 -7.11 -5.88 -11.83
N LEU A 12 -6.81 -5.31 -13.00
CA LEU A 12 -6.60 -6.06 -14.24
C LEU A 12 -5.36 -6.95 -14.16
N LEU A 13 -4.28 -6.49 -13.52
CA LEU A 13 -3.09 -7.31 -13.28
C LEU A 13 -3.42 -8.48 -12.34
N ALA A 14 -4.10 -8.22 -11.22
CA ALA A 14 -4.53 -9.28 -10.30
C ALA A 14 -5.41 -10.32 -11.01
N ALA A 15 -6.42 -9.86 -11.76
CA ALA A 15 -7.30 -10.73 -12.54
C ALA A 15 -6.53 -11.57 -13.56
N SER A 16 -5.56 -10.97 -14.26
CA SER A 16 -4.70 -11.68 -15.23
C SER A 16 -3.87 -12.78 -14.56
N VAL A 17 -3.28 -12.50 -13.39
CA VAL A 17 -2.49 -13.49 -12.64
C VAL A 17 -3.39 -14.64 -12.16
N LEU A 18 -4.54 -14.32 -11.56
CA LEU A 18 -5.49 -15.32 -11.07
C LEU A 18 -6.10 -16.17 -12.20
N ALA A 19 -6.42 -15.56 -13.34
CA ALA A 19 -6.90 -16.25 -14.53
C ALA A 19 -5.82 -17.17 -15.12
N GLY A 20 -4.57 -16.70 -15.19
CA GLY A 20 -3.42 -17.51 -15.62
C GLY A 20 -3.27 -18.77 -14.77
N ARG A 21 -3.33 -18.62 -13.44
CA ARG A 21 -3.27 -19.74 -12.49
C ARG A 21 -4.39 -20.75 -12.70
N HIS A 22 -5.62 -20.27 -12.90
CA HIS A 22 -6.80 -21.11 -12.97
C HIS A 22 -6.97 -21.80 -14.33
N TYR A 23 -6.78 -21.08 -15.43
CA TYR A 23 -7.07 -21.57 -16.78
C TYR A 23 -5.84 -22.15 -17.50
N PHE A 24 -4.62 -21.81 -17.09
CA PHE A 24 -3.39 -22.23 -17.75
C PHE A 24 -2.32 -22.76 -16.77
N PRO A 25 -2.64 -23.74 -15.90
CA PRO A 25 -1.78 -24.14 -14.78
C PRO A 25 -0.39 -24.63 -15.22
N ASP A 26 -0.29 -25.38 -16.32
CA ASP A 26 1.00 -25.92 -16.80
C ASP A 26 1.98 -24.82 -17.23
N TYR A 27 1.47 -23.78 -17.90
CA TYR A 27 2.26 -22.61 -18.27
C TYR A 27 2.55 -21.71 -17.08
N PHE A 28 1.61 -21.63 -16.14
CA PHE A 28 1.73 -20.79 -14.96
C PHE A 28 2.87 -21.24 -14.02
N GLN A 29 3.23 -22.53 -14.04
CA GLN A 29 4.40 -23.05 -13.30
C GLN A 29 5.70 -22.30 -13.62
N ALA A 30 5.84 -21.74 -14.83
CA ALA A 30 7.03 -20.96 -15.20
C ALA A 30 7.19 -19.66 -14.38
N ILE A 31 6.07 -19.11 -13.89
CA ILE A 31 6.01 -17.83 -13.18
C ILE A 31 5.50 -17.95 -11.74
N ILE A 32 5.17 -19.16 -11.26
CA ILE A 32 4.58 -19.38 -9.94
C ILE A 32 5.42 -18.79 -8.79
N ARG A 33 6.75 -18.84 -8.93
CA ARG A 33 7.70 -18.22 -7.98
C ARG A 33 7.62 -16.69 -7.90
N PHE A 34 6.94 -16.04 -8.84
CA PHE A 34 6.71 -14.61 -8.90
C PHE A 34 5.24 -14.24 -8.65
N GLU A 35 4.35 -15.21 -8.42
CA GLU A 35 2.91 -14.97 -8.23
C GLU A 35 2.67 -13.96 -7.10
N SER A 36 3.26 -14.19 -5.92
CA SER A 36 3.15 -13.31 -4.76
C SER A 36 3.64 -11.90 -5.07
N ALA A 37 4.77 -11.74 -5.75
CA ALA A 37 5.32 -10.45 -6.15
C ALA A 37 4.45 -9.72 -7.20
N LEU A 38 3.85 -10.45 -8.14
CA LEU A 38 2.94 -9.88 -9.14
C LEU A 38 1.61 -9.44 -8.53
N LEU A 39 1.04 -10.25 -7.62
CA LEU A 39 -0.14 -9.89 -6.85
C LEU A 39 0.15 -8.70 -5.92
N PHE A 40 1.33 -8.66 -5.30
CA PHE A 40 1.78 -7.51 -4.53
C PHE A 40 1.91 -6.26 -5.41
N LEU A 41 2.54 -6.37 -6.58
CA LEU A 41 2.63 -5.26 -7.53
C LEU A 41 1.25 -4.75 -7.94
N SER A 42 0.29 -5.66 -8.16
CA SER A 42 -1.09 -5.31 -8.50
C SER A 42 -1.75 -4.45 -7.41
N GLY A 43 -1.57 -4.85 -6.14
CA GLY A 43 -2.03 -4.08 -4.99
C GLY A 43 -1.31 -2.75 -4.88
N LEU A 44 0.01 -2.70 -5.08
CA LEU A 44 0.81 -1.48 -5.01
C LEU A 44 0.37 -0.43 -6.03
N ILE A 45 0.18 -0.85 -7.29
CA ILE A 45 -0.30 0.02 -8.37
C ILE A 45 -1.67 0.62 -8.03
N ALA A 46 -2.57 -0.21 -7.48
CA ALA A 46 -3.89 0.26 -7.07
C ALA A 46 -3.81 1.21 -5.87
N GLY A 47 -3.08 0.82 -4.82
CA GLY A 47 -3.04 1.48 -3.52
C GLY A 47 -2.45 2.89 -3.54
N ILE A 48 -1.50 3.17 -4.45
CA ILE A 48 -0.89 4.51 -4.59
C ILE A 48 -1.93 5.59 -4.92
N ARG A 49 -2.98 5.23 -5.66
CA ARG A 49 -4.01 6.17 -6.14
C ARG A 49 -5.40 5.89 -5.60
N LEU A 50 -5.59 4.77 -4.91
CA LEU A 50 -6.88 4.42 -4.34
C LEU A 50 -7.43 5.48 -3.38
N PRO A 51 -6.62 6.15 -2.52
CA PRO A 51 -7.15 7.21 -1.66
C PRO A 51 -7.81 8.36 -2.43
N ASP A 52 -7.24 8.76 -3.58
CA ASP A 52 -7.76 9.83 -4.44
C ASP A 52 -9.02 9.46 -5.23
N ILE A 53 -9.52 8.22 -5.13
CA ILE A 53 -10.77 7.85 -5.80
C ILE A 53 -11.96 8.66 -5.25
N ASP A 54 -11.81 9.24 -4.05
CA ASP A 54 -12.76 10.19 -3.47
C ASP A 54 -13.02 11.43 -4.34
N LEU A 55 -12.08 11.84 -5.18
CA LEU A 55 -12.24 12.92 -6.15
C LEU A 55 -13.17 12.54 -7.31
N ALA A 56 -13.37 11.25 -7.55
CA ALA A 56 -14.21 10.73 -8.63
C ALA A 56 -15.57 10.21 -8.13
N LEU A 57 -15.68 9.84 -6.86
CA LEU A 57 -16.89 9.25 -6.29
C LEU A 57 -17.87 10.34 -5.78
N PRO A 58 -19.13 10.36 -6.28
CA PRO A 58 -20.14 11.29 -5.79
C PRO A 58 -20.38 11.13 -4.29
N GLY A 59 -20.48 12.25 -3.57
CA GLY A 59 -20.75 12.26 -2.13
C GLY A 59 -19.51 12.10 -1.24
N LEU A 60 -18.33 11.87 -1.83
CA LEU A 60 -17.06 11.96 -1.10
C LEU A 60 -16.43 13.35 -1.29
N SER A 61 -15.76 13.81 -0.25
CA SER A 61 -14.88 14.98 -0.31
C SER A 61 -13.44 14.51 -0.45
N HIS A 62 -12.57 15.34 -1.04
CA HIS A 62 -11.12 15.14 -1.01
C HIS A 62 -10.64 14.86 0.42
N ARG A 63 -9.76 13.85 0.55
CA ARG A 63 -9.32 13.27 1.83
C ARG A 63 -10.48 12.65 2.60
N SER A 64 -11.26 11.83 1.92
CA SER A 64 -12.31 11.03 2.55
C SER A 64 -11.70 10.06 3.55
N GLY A 65 -12.20 10.07 4.78
CA GLY A 65 -11.78 9.13 5.82
C GLY A 65 -11.98 7.67 5.42
N MET A 66 -12.90 7.38 4.49
CA MET A 66 -13.11 6.03 3.96
C MET A 66 -12.00 5.59 3.00
N THR A 67 -11.59 6.47 2.07
CA THR A 67 -10.57 6.13 1.06
C THR A 67 -9.15 6.29 1.59
N HIS A 68 -8.97 7.17 2.58
CA HIS A 68 -7.74 7.37 3.33
C HIS A 68 -7.68 6.46 4.55
N SER A 69 -8.13 5.21 4.40
CA SER A 69 -8.13 4.21 5.45
C SER A 69 -7.43 2.92 5.03
N CYS A 70 -6.73 2.30 5.97
CA CYS A 70 -6.16 0.96 5.80
C CYS A 70 -7.23 -0.13 5.65
N LEU A 71 -8.51 0.15 5.98
CA LEU A 71 -9.61 -0.79 5.82
C LEU A 71 -9.71 -1.32 4.38
N LEU A 72 -9.42 -0.49 3.38
CA LEU A 72 -9.42 -0.91 1.99
C LEU A 72 -8.37 -1.99 1.71
N ALA A 73 -7.24 -1.97 2.41
CA ALA A 73 -6.21 -3.01 2.30
C ALA A 73 -6.55 -4.29 3.07
N ILE A 74 -7.50 -4.23 3.99
CA ILE A 74 -7.99 -5.42 4.71
C ILE A 74 -8.96 -6.22 3.83
N LEU A 75 -9.72 -5.57 2.94
CA LEU A 75 -10.73 -6.24 2.12
C LEU A 75 -10.19 -7.45 1.34
N PRO A 76 -9.02 -7.41 0.65
CA PRO A 76 -8.52 -8.58 -0.06
C PRO A 76 -8.17 -9.77 0.85
N LEU A 77 -7.89 -9.53 2.14
CA LEU A 77 -7.67 -10.63 3.11
C LEU A 77 -8.94 -11.47 3.32
N MET A 78 -10.12 -10.86 3.18
CA MET A 78 -11.41 -11.57 3.29
C MET A 78 -11.64 -12.54 2.13
N PHE A 79 -10.88 -12.40 1.03
CA PHE A 79 -10.96 -13.23 -0.17
C PHE A 79 -9.71 -14.10 -0.36
N ASP A 80 -8.90 -14.29 0.68
CA ASP A 80 -7.65 -15.06 0.63
C ASP A 80 -6.66 -14.52 -0.42
N LEU A 81 -6.56 -13.19 -0.53
CA LEU A 81 -5.62 -12.49 -1.41
C LEU A 81 -4.58 -11.68 -0.60
N PRO A 82 -3.75 -12.33 0.23
CA PRO A 82 -2.84 -11.66 1.15
C PRO A 82 -1.83 -10.76 0.45
N PHE A 83 -1.34 -11.15 -0.74
CA PHE A 83 -0.34 -10.36 -1.46
C PHE A 83 -0.94 -9.11 -2.12
N VAL A 84 -2.18 -9.19 -2.62
CA VAL A 84 -2.91 -8.00 -3.07
C VAL A 84 -3.14 -7.04 -1.91
N ALA A 85 -3.54 -7.55 -0.74
CA ALA A 85 -3.71 -6.77 0.48
C ALA A 85 -2.40 -6.07 0.91
N GLY A 86 -1.28 -6.80 0.95
CA GLY A 86 0.03 -6.24 1.32
C GLY A 86 0.51 -5.16 0.34
N GLY A 87 0.32 -5.38 -0.96
CA GLY A 87 0.60 -4.38 -1.99
C GLY A 87 -0.26 -3.13 -1.83
N LEU A 88 -1.57 -3.31 -1.61
CA LEU A 88 -2.51 -2.20 -1.42
C LEU A 88 -2.16 -1.40 -0.16
N ALA A 89 -1.83 -2.09 0.94
CA ALA A 89 -1.39 -1.47 2.17
C ALA A 89 -0.14 -0.63 1.97
N MET A 90 0.85 -1.15 1.24
CA MET A 90 2.07 -0.41 0.89
C MET A 90 1.78 0.85 0.08
N GLY A 91 0.95 0.73 -0.98
CA GLY A 91 0.58 1.86 -1.82
C GLY A 91 -0.17 2.95 -1.05
N ILE A 92 -1.14 2.56 -0.21
CA ILE A 92 -1.89 3.49 0.64
C ILE A 92 -0.96 4.15 1.65
N ALA A 93 -0.04 3.40 2.29
CA ALA A 93 0.91 3.97 3.24
C ALA A 93 1.81 5.04 2.58
N LEU A 94 2.31 4.79 1.37
CA LEU A 94 3.09 5.78 0.61
C LEU A 94 2.29 7.05 0.34
N HIS A 95 1.05 6.89 -0.14
CA HIS A 95 0.14 8.00 -0.40
C HIS A 95 -0.12 8.83 0.87
N LEU A 96 -0.55 8.17 1.94
CA LEU A 96 -0.84 8.81 3.23
C LEU A 96 0.38 9.51 3.84
N SER A 97 1.58 8.96 3.63
CA SER A 97 2.84 9.56 4.10
C SER A 97 3.19 10.86 3.39
N SER A 98 2.74 11.04 2.14
CA SER A 98 2.80 12.35 1.48
C SER A 98 1.76 13.30 2.06
N ASP A 99 0.55 12.79 2.25
CA ASP A 99 -0.62 13.57 2.63
C ASP A 99 -0.56 14.16 4.06
N ILE A 100 0.26 13.56 4.94
CA ILE A 100 0.56 14.05 6.28
C ILE A 100 1.43 15.32 6.29
N GLN A 101 1.98 15.74 5.14
CA GLN A 101 2.85 16.91 5.01
C GLN A 101 2.21 18.12 4.32
N PRO A 102 0.96 18.54 4.65
CA PRO A 102 0.39 19.74 4.05
C PRO A 102 1.18 20.98 4.51
N LYS A 103 1.06 22.10 3.77
CA LYS A 103 1.62 23.38 4.23
C LYS A 103 0.92 23.88 5.49
N THR A 104 -0.40 23.70 5.55
CA THR A 104 -1.28 24.04 6.68
C THR A 104 -2.42 23.03 6.76
N TRP A 105 -2.83 22.65 7.97
CA TRP A 105 -3.96 21.75 8.20
C TRP A 105 -5.28 22.51 8.15
N THR A 106 -5.71 22.86 6.93
CA THR A 106 -6.96 23.60 6.68
C THR A 106 -7.63 23.12 5.39
N GLY A 107 -8.94 23.36 5.27
CA GLY A 107 -9.69 23.14 4.03
C GLY A 107 -9.59 21.71 3.49
N GLY A 108 -9.05 21.57 2.27
CA GLY A 108 -8.88 20.27 1.59
C GLY A 108 -7.80 19.36 2.19
N ALA A 109 -6.98 19.85 3.12
CA ALA A 109 -5.98 19.03 3.80
C ALA A 109 -6.58 18.19 4.95
N LEU A 110 -7.80 18.52 5.40
CA LEU A 110 -8.45 17.86 6.52
C LEU A 110 -9.20 16.62 6.05
N ILE A 111 -9.16 15.57 6.87
CA ILE A 111 -9.96 14.36 6.68
C ILE A 111 -11.44 14.70 6.88
N LYS A 112 -12.26 14.15 5.99
CA LYS A 112 -13.72 14.35 5.97
C LYS A 112 -14.44 13.02 5.86
N PHE A 113 -15.54 12.89 6.60
CA PHE A 113 -16.45 11.76 6.45
C PHE A 113 -17.71 12.20 5.70
N PRO A 114 -18.36 11.28 4.97
CA PRO A 114 -19.72 11.50 4.51
C PRO A 114 -20.60 11.89 5.71
N ILE A 115 -21.46 12.90 5.53
CA ILE A 115 -22.44 13.38 6.53
C ILE A 115 -21.81 14.12 7.72
N LEU A 116 -20.77 13.58 8.36
CA LEU A 116 -20.16 14.16 9.56
C LEU A 116 -19.23 15.35 9.29
N GLY A 117 -18.82 15.54 8.03
CA GLY A 117 -17.91 16.62 7.66
C GLY A 117 -16.49 16.36 8.16
N SER A 118 -15.75 17.44 8.46
CA SER A 118 -14.33 17.34 8.79
C SER A 118 -14.08 17.00 10.26
N ILE A 119 -13.07 16.15 10.52
CA ILE A 119 -12.57 15.89 11.88
C ILE A 119 -11.51 16.92 12.35
N GLY A 120 -11.28 17.98 11.58
CA GLY A 120 -10.40 19.09 11.96
C GLY A 120 -8.97 18.62 12.26
N MET A 121 -8.41 19.11 13.37
CA MET A 121 -7.01 18.85 13.77
C MET A 121 -6.73 17.40 14.19
N LEU A 122 -7.74 16.51 14.19
CA LEU A 122 -7.53 15.07 14.35
C LEU A 122 -7.11 14.39 13.03
N SER A 123 -7.14 15.10 11.91
CA SER A 123 -6.74 14.58 10.58
C SER A 123 -5.31 13.99 10.54
N PRO A 124 -4.27 14.60 11.13
CA PRO A 124 -2.93 14.00 11.17
C PRO A 124 -2.92 12.67 11.93
N LEU A 125 -3.66 12.58 13.04
CA LEU A 125 -3.77 11.35 13.84
C LEU A 125 -4.50 10.26 13.06
N TRP A 126 -5.55 10.60 12.32
CA TRP A 126 -6.24 9.67 11.44
C TRP A 126 -5.29 9.08 10.38
N ILE A 127 -4.54 9.94 9.70
CA ILE A 127 -3.58 9.50 8.68
C ILE A 127 -2.50 8.61 9.30
N LEU A 128 -1.91 9.02 10.44
CA LEU A 128 -0.90 8.23 11.13
C LEU A 128 -1.44 6.85 11.56
N PHE A 129 -2.63 6.80 12.14
CA PHE A 129 -3.28 5.56 12.54
C PHE A 129 -3.47 4.61 11.35
N ASN A 130 -3.87 5.13 10.19
CA ASN A 130 -4.06 4.32 8.99
C ASN A 130 -2.73 3.90 8.35
N ILE A 131 -1.66 4.69 8.43
CA ILE A 131 -0.30 4.24 8.06
C ILE A 131 0.12 3.04 8.93
N VAL A 132 -0.10 3.12 10.25
CA VAL A 132 0.16 2.01 11.17
C VAL A 132 -0.68 0.77 10.81
N GLY A 133 -1.97 0.95 10.52
CA GLY A 133 -2.82 -0.14 10.06
C GLY A 133 -2.34 -0.79 8.77
N CYS A 134 -1.85 0.01 7.80
CA CYS A 134 -1.22 -0.52 6.59
C CYS A 134 0.04 -1.34 6.91
N PHE A 135 0.86 -0.93 7.88
CA PHE A 135 2.00 -1.74 8.31
C PHE A 135 1.57 -3.08 8.90
N VAL A 136 0.50 -3.11 9.71
CA VAL A 136 -0.04 -4.36 10.27
C VAL A 136 -0.47 -5.32 9.15
N VAL A 137 -1.16 -4.83 8.12
CA VAL A 137 -1.53 -5.64 6.95
C VAL A 137 -0.29 -6.15 6.23
N LEU A 138 0.70 -5.28 5.98
CA LEU A 138 1.95 -5.66 5.32
C LEU A 138 2.69 -6.76 6.11
N PHE A 139 2.77 -6.65 7.43
CA PHE A 139 3.37 -7.68 8.29
C PHE A 139 2.64 -9.01 8.19
N HIS A 140 1.32 -8.99 8.25
CA HIS A 140 0.51 -10.18 8.11
C HIS A 140 0.73 -10.87 6.76
N THR A 141 0.88 -10.11 5.67
CA THR A 141 1.22 -10.65 4.35
C THR A 141 2.63 -11.25 4.30
N MET A 142 3.63 -10.55 4.84
CA MET A 142 5.03 -11.05 4.83
C MET A 142 5.22 -12.32 5.67
N ALA A 143 4.36 -12.54 6.65
CA ALA A 143 4.29 -13.76 7.46
C ALA A 143 4.05 -15.03 6.64
N GLN A 144 3.36 -14.89 5.51
CA GLN A 144 2.89 -16.00 4.70
C GLN A 144 3.87 -16.37 3.59
N GLU A 145 4.89 -15.55 3.36
CA GLU A 145 5.79 -15.70 2.22
C GLU A 145 7.13 -16.32 2.59
N HIS A 146 7.61 -17.19 1.71
CA HIS A 146 8.95 -17.77 1.78
C HIS A 146 10.04 -16.76 1.36
N GLU A 147 11.29 -17.06 1.72
CA GLU A 147 12.41 -16.13 1.55
C GLU A 147 12.59 -15.60 0.13
N ALA A 148 12.54 -16.47 -0.89
CA ALA A 148 12.69 -16.07 -2.29
C ALA A 148 11.59 -15.10 -2.76
N GLY A 149 10.34 -15.33 -2.33
CA GLY A 149 9.21 -14.45 -2.64
C GLY A 149 9.33 -13.08 -1.96
N ARG A 150 9.81 -13.04 -0.71
CA ARG A 150 10.10 -11.79 0.00
C ARG A 150 11.13 -10.93 -0.73
N TRP A 151 12.18 -11.54 -1.29
CA TRP A 151 13.16 -10.80 -2.12
C TRP A 151 12.52 -10.21 -3.38
N ALA A 152 11.65 -10.97 -4.07
CA ALA A 152 10.93 -10.46 -5.23
C ALA A 152 9.99 -9.29 -4.86
N ILE A 153 9.30 -9.39 -3.72
CA ILE A 153 8.46 -8.31 -3.17
C ILE A 153 9.32 -7.08 -2.82
N LEU A 154 10.49 -7.26 -2.22
CA LEU A 154 11.42 -6.17 -1.90
C LEU A 154 11.87 -5.43 -3.18
N VAL A 155 12.17 -6.16 -4.26
CA VAL A 155 12.48 -5.57 -5.56
C VAL A 155 11.29 -4.78 -6.10
N VAL A 156 10.07 -5.34 -6.02
CA VAL A 156 8.85 -4.63 -6.43
C VAL A 156 8.65 -3.34 -5.62
N MET A 157 8.90 -3.36 -4.31
CA MET A 157 8.80 -2.18 -3.45
C MET A 157 9.83 -1.11 -3.79
N LEU A 158 11.08 -1.51 -4.06
CA LEU A 158 12.13 -0.60 -4.51
C LEU A 158 11.76 0.08 -5.83
N LEU A 159 11.34 -0.70 -6.82
CA LEU A 159 11.00 -0.18 -8.14
C LEU A 159 9.72 0.67 -8.12
N GLY A 160 8.66 0.17 -7.50
CA GLY A 160 7.36 0.86 -7.43
C GLY A 160 7.40 2.08 -6.52
N GLY A 161 8.05 1.97 -5.36
CA GLY A 161 8.31 3.12 -4.49
C GLY A 161 9.20 4.14 -5.16
N GLY A 162 10.33 3.72 -5.75
CA GLY A 162 11.23 4.59 -6.51
C GLY A 162 10.51 5.35 -7.62
N TRP A 163 9.69 4.66 -8.42
CA TRP A 163 8.83 5.29 -9.43
C TRP A 163 7.91 6.35 -8.83
N TYR A 164 7.20 6.04 -7.74
CA TYR A 164 6.33 6.99 -7.04
C TYR A 164 7.07 8.27 -6.64
N PHE A 165 8.28 8.15 -6.07
CA PHE A 165 9.08 9.31 -5.68
C PHE A 165 9.53 10.19 -6.84
N LEU A 166 9.93 9.55 -7.94
CA LEU A 166 10.46 10.26 -9.10
C LEU A 166 9.35 10.94 -9.90
N SER A 167 8.17 10.33 -9.96
CA SER A 167 7.09 10.76 -10.84
C SER A 167 5.99 11.59 -10.16
N GLU A 168 5.69 11.32 -8.89
CA GLU A 168 4.50 11.88 -8.23
C GLU A 168 4.85 12.90 -7.14
N GLU A 169 5.96 12.70 -6.41
CA GLU A 169 6.19 13.44 -5.16
C GLU A 169 7.09 14.66 -5.24
N LYS A 170 6.55 15.78 -4.78
CA LYS A 170 7.29 17.03 -4.56
C LYS A 170 7.94 17.09 -3.18
N LYS A 171 7.32 16.48 -2.17
CA LYS A 171 7.86 16.37 -0.81
C LYS A 171 8.19 14.90 -0.51
N ARG A 172 9.47 14.56 -0.61
CA ARG A 172 9.89 13.14 -0.67
C ARG A 172 10.24 12.52 0.68
N LEU A 173 10.51 13.34 1.71
CA LEU A 173 11.15 12.84 2.94
C LEU A 173 10.35 11.78 3.68
N LEU A 174 9.09 12.04 4.05
CA LEU A 174 8.30 11.06 4.80
C LEU A 174 7.94 9.83 3.99
N PRO A 175 7.48 9.92 2.73
CA PRO A 175 7.25 8.70 1.99
C PRO A 175 8.56 7.92 1.76
N LEU A 176 9.74 8.56 1.61
CA LEU A 176 11.03 7.84 1.56
C LEU A 176 11.36 7.12 2.87
N ILE A 177 11.08 7.75 4.01
CA ILE A 177 11.21 7.10 5.33
C ILE A 177 10.24 5.92 5.44
N THR A 178 9.00 6.08 4.98
CA THR A 178 8.02 4.99 4.91
C THR A 178 8.53 3.86 4.04
N LEU A 179 9.02 4.14 2.82
CA LEU A 179 9.62 3.12 1.95
C LEU A 179 10.80 2.43 2.64
N ALA A 180 11.73 3.19 3.23
CA ALA A 180 12.88 2.65 3.96
C ALA A 180 12.44 1.73 5.10
N PHE A 181 11.46 2.16 5.89
CA PHE A 181 10.90 1.34 6.95
C PHE A 181 10.26 0.07 6.39
N CYS A 182 9.39 0.16 5.37
CA CYS A 182 8.79 -1.01 4.74
C CYS A 182 9.84 -2.00 4.20
N MET A 183 10.92 -1.50 3.59
CA MET A 183 12.02 -2.35 3.12
C MET A 183 12.74 -3.07 4.26
N LEU A 184 13.00 -2.37 5.37
CA LEU A 184 13.55 -2.99 6.58
C LEU A 184 12.60 -4.05 7.12
N LEU A 185 11.29 -3.82 7.09
CA LEU A 185 10.31 -4.82 7.48
C LEU A 185 10.43 -6.06 6.60
N VAL A 186 10.39 -5.93 5.27
CA VAL A 186 10.48 -7.09 4.36
C VAL A 186 11.80 -7.82 4.51
N HIS A 187 12.91 -7.09 4.70
CA HIS A 187 14.24 -7.69 4.83
C HIS A 187 14.46 -8.39 6.18
N GLN A 188 14.01 -7.79 7.29
CA GLN A 188 14.23 -8.28 8.66
C GLN A 188 13.14 -9.20 9.17
N TYR A 189 12.05 -9.36 8.42
CA TYR A 189 10.97 -10.27 8.76
C TYR A 189 11.34 -11.69 8.34
N ASN A 190 11.65 -12.55 9.32
CA ASN A 190 12.01 -13.93 9.07
C ASN A 190 11.28 -14.87 10.05
N LYS A 191 10.72 -15.98 9.53
CA LYS A 191 10.01 -17.00 10.31
C LYS A 191 8.96 -16.44 11.30
N GLY A 192 8.23 -15.40 10.91
CA GLY A 192 7.19 -14.80 11.76
C GLY A 192 7.70 -13.84 12.83
N GLN A 193 9.00 -13.60 12.91
CA GLN A 193 9.62 -12.70 13.89
C GLN A 193 10.31 -11.54 13.17
N LEU A 194 10.06 -10.33 13.67
CA LEU A 194 10.85 -9.16 13.29
C LEU A 194 12.07 -9.09 14.21
N ASN A 195 13.27 -9.02 13.64
CA ASN A 195 14.45 -8.72 14.44
C ASN A 195 14.50 -7.22 14.77
N VAL A 196 13.77 -6.83 15.82
CA VAL A 196 13.69 -5.43 16.30
C VAL A 196 15.08 -4.91 16.70
N GLU A 197 15.94 -5.77 17.23
CA GLU A 197 17.29 -5.37 17.65
C GLU A 197 18.14 -4.89 16.47
N ILE A 198 18.06 -5.58 15.33
CA ILE A 198 18.72 -5.15 14.09
C ILE A 198 18.13 -3.83 13.59
N VAL A 199 16.79 -3.70 13.61
CA VAL A 199 16.13 -2.45 13.18
C VAL A 199 16.58 -1.28 14.06
N ILE A 200 16.65 -1.44 15.38
CA ILE A 200 17.12 -0.39 16.29
C ILE A 200 18.58 0.00 15.99
N ARG A 201 19.46 -0.98 15.75
CA ARG A 201 20.86 -0.71 15.38
C ARG A 201 21.03 0.09 14.09
N TYR A 202 20.08 0.01 13.16
CA TYR A 202 20.11 0.82 11.94
C TYR A 202 19.78 2.30 12.19
N PHE A 203 19.08 2.63 13.28
CA PHE A 203 18.62 3.98 13.59
C PHE A 203 19.31 4.63 14.80
N SER A 204 20.14 3.90 15.54
CA SER A 204 21.00 4.39 16.64
C SER A 204 22.37 4.82 16.14
#